data_AF-A0A8S3ZSU5-F1
#
_entry.id   AF-A0A8S3ZSU5-F1
#
_cell.length_a   1.000
_cell.length_b   1.000
_cell.length_c   1.000
_cell.angle_alpha   90.00
_cell.angle_beta   90.00
_cell.angle_gamma   90.00
#
_symmetry.space_group_name_H-M   'P 1'
#
loop_
_entity.id
_entity.type
_entity.pdbx_description
1 polymer ?
#
loop_
_entity_poly.entity_id
_entity_poly.type
_entity_poly.pdbx_seq_one_letter_code
_entity_poly.pdbx_strand_id
1 'polypeptide(L)'
;MYRRKTVKKYKGETVKKYSWKTVKMYRRKRSTSTEGRRSRCAGGNCVEGDIDAMLEYNLTPTVATLHFIEKWTDRLTRSCKAKSANVIYFVKHSSHNNLFLYLQPQITIEVDTGMSRNGCQSHELPHLMKVGYISSYGISVHSIMTHFSQPWDDPTFTQQQLDRFLEATKLYRSQGIKVHVASSSAIIRGYGTDLDFVRPGSLIYGLLPDYKPQVLSIVQALGTTPALSWLARPCLVKTLEAGRKVGYNQKFKLKKREIIATFSFGYGDGYSTQLSGHGVLTDVN
;
A
#
# COMPACT_ATOMS: atom_id res chain seq x y z
N MET A 1 18.76 -2.99 -20.42
CA MET A 1 19.63 -3.44 -21.53
C MET A 1 20.06 -2.26 -22.37
N TYR A 2 21.36 -1.94 -22.36
CA TYR A 2 21.95 -0.75 -22.96
C TYR A 2 22.41 -1.00 -24.40
N ARG A 3 22.38 0.03 -25.26
CA ARG A 3 23.12 0.03 -26.53
C ARG A 3 23.92 1.33 -26.65
N ARG A 4 25.24 1.20 -26.79
CA ARG A 4 26.22 2.29 -26.95
C ARG A 4 26.41 2.60 -28.44
N LYS A 5 26.36 3.87 -28.86
CA LYS A 5 26.82 4.45 -30.15
C LYS A 5 26.67 5.97 -30.07
N THR A 6 27.52 6.90 -30.51
CA THR A 6 28.84 6.95 -31.17
C THR A 6 29.42 8.34 -30.81
N VAL A 7 30.75 8.48 -30.67
CA VAL A 7 31.42 9.76 -30.37
C VAL A 7 31.61 10.56 -31.66
N LYS A 8 31.24 11.85 -31.69
CA LYS A 8 31.75 12.81 -32.68
C LYS A 8 32.38 14.00 -31.96
N LYS A 9 33.59 14.38 -32.39
CA LYS A 9 34.33 15.56 -31.91
C LYS A 9 33.76 16.82 -32.55
N TYR A 10 33.58 17.89 -31.77
CA TYR A 10 33.34 19.25 -32.28
C TYR A 10 34.24 20.21 -31.50
N LYS A 11 35.09 20.97 -32.21
CA LYS A 11 36.02 21.96 -31.64
C LYS A 11 36.93 21.46 -30.49
N GLY A 12 37.51 20.27 -30.64
CA GLY A 12 38.53 19.77 -29.71
C GLY A 12 38.01 19.25 -28.35
N GLU A 13 36.76 19.50 -27.98
CA GLU A 13 36.17 19.01 -26.74
C GLU A 13 35.32 17.74 -26.95
N THR A 14 35.43 16.80 -26.00
CA THR A 14 34.65 15.56 -26.03
C THR A 14 33.29 15.79 -25.36
N VAL A 15 32.26 16.10 -26.14
CA VAL A 15 30.89 16.22 -25.64
C VAL A 15 30.22 14.85 -25.62
N LYS A 16 29.97 14.30 -24.42
CA LYS A 16 29.19 13.07 -24.24
C LYS A 16 27.69 13.37 -24.41
N LYS A 17 27.07 12.92 -25.51
CA LYS A 17 25.63 13.02 -25.72
C LYS A 17 24.96 11.72 -25.24
N TYR A 18 24.15 11.79 -24.18
CA TYR A 18 23.37 10.67 -23.68
C TYR A 18 21.95 10.73 -24.27
N SER A 19 21.54 9.72 -25.02
CA SER A 19 20.15 9.57 -25.46
C SER A 19 19.42 8.58 -24.55
N TRP A 20 18.38 9.05 -23.87
CA TRP A 20 17.52 8.24 -23.01
C TRP A 20 16.33 7.75 -23.82
N LYS A 21 16.00 6.45 -23.76
CA LYS A 21 14.64 6.01 -24.09
C LYS A 21 13.75 6.38 -22.89
N THR A 22 13.00 7.46 -23.01
CA THR A 22 12.00 7.85 -22.00
C THR A 22 10.84 6.88 -22.06
N VAL A 23 10.57 6.14 -20.99
CA VAL A 23 9.22 5.62 -20.74
C VAL A 23 8.41 6.81 -20.26
N LYS A 24 7.59 7.39 -21.14
CA LYS A 24 6.65 8.45 -20.77
C LYS A 24 5.59 7.84 -19.87
N MET A 25 5.63 8.11 -18.56
CA MET A 25 4.43 8.00 -17.73
C MET A 25 3.55 9.21 -18.04
N TYR A 26 2.47 8.98 -18.79
CA TYR A 26 1.45 10.00 -19.01
C TYR A 26 0.66 10.20 -17.72
N ARG A 27 0.66 11.44 -17.20
CA ARG A 27 -0.38 11.88 -16.28
C ARG A 27 -1.69 11.90 -17.07
N ARG A 28 -2.56 10.90 -16.90
CA ARG A 28 -3.93 10.98 -17.39
C ARG A 28 -4.56 12.21 -16.71
N LYS A 29 -4.88 13.24 -17.50
CA LYS A 29 -5.71 14.36 -17.02
C LYS A 29 -6.99 13.73 -16.49
N ARG A 30 -7.22 13.79 -15.17
CA ARG A 30 -8.55 13.56 -14.61
C ARG A 30 -9.45 14.63 -15.22
N SER A 31 -10.53 14.20 -15.88
CA SER A 31 -11.63 15.08 -16.20
C SER A 31 -12.14 15.69 -14.91
N THR A 32 -12.22 17.02 -14.89
CA THR A 32 -12.77 17.82 -13.82
C THR A 32 -14.28 17.59 -13.76
N SER A 33 -14.73 16.55 -13.04
CA SER A 33 -16.16 16.39 -12.71
C SER A 33 -16.46 15.52 -11.48
N THR A 34 -15.50 15.27 -10.59
CA THR A 34 -15.81 14.69 -9.27
C THR A 34 -14.91 15.30 -8.20
N GLU A 35 -15.45 16.28 -7.48
CA GLU A 35 -14.89 16.77 -6.23
C GLU A 35 -14.67 15.62 -5.24
N GLY A 36 -13.44 15.55 -4.70
CA GLY A 36 -13.19 15.19 -3.31
C GLY A 36 -13.79 13.90 -2.75
N ARG A 37 -13.50 12.72 -3.31
CA ARG A 37 -13.44 11.48 -2.48
C ARG A 37 -11.98 11.08 -2.28
N ARG A 38 -11.41 11.53 -1.16
CA ARG A 38 -10.16 10.99 -0.61
C ARG A 38 -10.39 9.49 -0.36
N SER A 39 -9.61 8.62 -1.00
CA SER A 39 -9.52 7.20 -0.64
C SER A 39 -8.92 7.10 0.77
N ARG A 40 -9.79 7.03 1.78
CA ARG A 40 -9.42 6.79 3.18
C ARG A 40 -9.68 5.32 3.51
N CYS A 41 -8.91 4.43 2.91
CA CYS A 41 -8.91 3.03 3.31
C CYS A 41 -7.78 2.76 4.30
N ALA A 42 -8.02 3.18 5.54
CA ALA A 42 -7.32 2.73 6.73
C ALA A 42 -8.34 2.69 7.86
N GLY A 43 -9.41 1.87 7.75
CA GLY A 43 -10.51 2.05 8.70
C GLY A 43 -11.86 1.36 8.46
N GLY A 44 -11.96 0.26 7.68
CA GLY A 44 -13.20 -0.51 7.60
C GLY A 44 -14.43 0.15 6.93
N ASN A 45 -14.35 1.40 6.46
CA ASN A 45 -15.41 2.07 5.71
C ASN A 45 -14.98 2.31 4.26
N CYS A 46 -15.15 1.30 3.41
CA CYS A 46 -14.94 1.43 1.96
C CYS A 46 -15.96 2.42 1.39
N VAL A 47 -15.50 3.37 0.57
CA VAL A 47 -16.42 4.14 -0.30
C VAL A 47 -16.82 3.27 -1.49
N GLU A 48 -17.93 3.60 -2.16
CA GLU A 48 -18.48 2.78 -3.25
C GLU A 48 -17.44 2.42 -4.33
N GLY A 49 -16.52 3.33 -4.66
CA GLY A 49 -15.46 3.07 -5.64
C GLY A 49 -14.41 2.05 -5.19
N ASP A 50 -14.23 1.84 -3.89
CA ASP A 50 -13.31 0.84 -3.36
C ASP A 50 -13.89 -0.57 -3.53
N ILE A 51 -15.22 -0.72 -3.33
CA ILE A 51 -15.93 -1.99 -3.54
C ILE A 51 -15.83 -2.39 -5.02
N ASP A 52 -16.04 -1.46 -5.94
CA ASP A 52 -15.97 -1.74 -7.38
C ASP A 52 -14.56 -2.18 -7.79
N ALA A 53 -13.51 -1.55 -7.24
CA ALA A 53 -12.13 -1.97 -7.46
C ALA A 53 -11.86 -3.37 -6.86
N MET A 54 -12.35 -3.65 -5.65
CA MET A 54 -12.19 -4.99 -5.05
C MET A 54 -12.81 -6.08 -5.91
N LEU A 55 -13.98 -5.81 -6.52
CA LEU A 55 -14.60 -6.72 -7.47
C LEU A 55 -13.75 -6.85 -8.74
N GLU A 56 -13.35 -5.73 -9.36
CA GLU A 56 -12.54 -5.73 -10.59
C GLU A 56 -11.24 -6.53 -10.46
N TYR A 57 -10.57 -6.41 -9.32
CA TYR A 57 -9.29 -7.08 -9.05
C TYR A 57 -9.41 -8.38 -8.24
N ASN A 58 -10.62 -8.88 -8.01
CA ASN A 58 -10.89 -10.12 -7.26
C ASN A 58 -10.20 -10.15 -5.87
N LEU A 59 -10.36 -9.05 -5.12
CA LEU A 59 -9.79 -8.88 -3.79
C LEU A 59 -10.78 -9.34 -2.71
N THR A 60 -10.28 -10.06 -1.70
CA THR A 60 -11.04 -10.44 -0.51
C THR A 60 -11.06 -9.27 0.49
N PRO A 61 -12.21 -8.63 0.76
CA PRO A 61 -12.27 -7.53 1.71
C PRO A 61 -12.11 -8.01 3.15
N THR A 62 -11.48 -7.17 3.96
CA THR A 62 -11.53 -7.28 5.42
C THR A 62 -12.76 -6.57 5.95
N VAL A 63 -13.57 -7.26 6.75
CA VAL A 63 -14.82 -6.76 7.32
C VAL A 63 -14.74 -6.73 8.83
N ALA A 64 -15.34 -5.69 9.42
CA ALA A 64 -15.35 -5.47 10.87
C ALA A 64 -16.77 -5.46 11.47
N THR A 65 -17.81 -5.30 10.64
CA THR A 65 -19.20 -5.14 11.10
C THR A 65 -20.17 -5.86 10.17
N LEU A 66 -21.32 -6.26 10.72
CA LEU A 66 -22.44 -6.80 9.95
C LEU A 66 -22.91 -5.85 8.85
N HIS A 67 -22.97 -4.54 9.15
CA HIS A 67 -23.34 -3.51 8.19
C HIS A 67 -22.48 -3.51 6.92
N PHE A 68 -21.18 -3.79 7.07
CA PHE A 68 -20.31 -3.93 5.91
C PHE A 68 -20.66 -5.18 5.09
N ILE A 69 -20.92 -6.30 5.75
CA ILE A 69 -21.31 -7.56 5.09
C ILE A 69 -22.62 -7.35 4.33
N GLU A 70 -23.61 -6.67 4.91
CA GLU A 70 -24.89 -6.36 4.24
C GLU A 70 -24.68 -5.48 3.01
N LYS A 71 -23.87 -4.40 3.12
CA LYS A 71 -23.54 -3.53 1.98
C LYS A 71 -22.79 -4.28 0.87
N TRP A 72 -21.83 -5.11 1.24
CA TRP A 72 -21.07 -5.93 0.31
C TRP A 72 -21.99 -6.91 -0.43
N THR A 73 -22.89 -7.57 0.30
CA THR A 73 -23.89 -8.49 -0.26
C THR A 73 -24.86 -7.79 -1.19
N ASP A 74 -25.42 -6.66 -0.78
CA ASP A 74 -26.37 -5.91 -1.59
C ASP A 74 -25.68 -5.37 -2.87
N ARG A 75 -24.43 -4.90 -2.79
CA ARG A 75 -23.66 -4.53 -3.98
C ARG A 75 -23.39 -5.71 -4.90
N LEU A 76 -22.95 -6.85 -4.37
CA LEU A 76 -22.81 -8.07 -5.16
C LEU A 76 -24.12 -8.42 -5.86
N THR A 77 -25.24 -8.36 -5.13
CA THR A 77 -26.58 -8.64 -5.66
C THR A 77 -27.00 -7.65 -6.75
N ARG A 78 -26.73 -6.35 -6.59
CA ARG A 78 -27.02 -5.31 -7.59
C ARG A 78 -26.12 -5.41 -8.83
N SER A 79 -24.82 -5.66 -8.63
CA SER A 79 -23.88 -5.94 -9.73
C SER A 79 -24.28 -7.21 -10.49
N CYS A 80 -24.89 -8.20 -9.81
CA CYS A 80 -25.49 -9.38 -10.42
C CYS A 80 -26.87 -9.12 -11.05
N LYS A 81 -27.67 -8.14 -10.60
CA LYS A 81 -28.97 -7.81 -11.24
C LYS A 81 -28.83 -7.22 -12.64
N ALA A 82 -27.62 -6.93 -13.12
CA ALA A 82 -27.35 -6.64 -14.53
C ALA A 82 -27.21 -7.91 -15.41
N LYS A 83 -27.24 -9.13 -14.86
CA LYS A 83 -27.42 -10.43 -15.55
C LYS A 83 -27.59 -11.56 -14.52
N SER A 84 -28.81 -12.09 -14.46
CA SER A 84 -29.28 -13.30 -13.76
C SER A 84 -28.27 -14.09 -12.90
N ALA A 85 -28.55 -14.11 -11.60
CA ALA A 85 -28.17 -15.11 -10.59
C ALA A 85 -26.67 -15.46 -10.41
N ASN A 86 -26.14 -15.04 -9.26
CA ASN A 86 -24.90 -15.51 -8.60
C ASN A 86 -23.58 -15.22 -9.34
N VAL A 87 -22.99 -14.06 -9.02
CA VAL A 87 -21.62 -13.58 -9.30
C VAL A 87 -21.01 -14.07 -10.63
N ILE A 88 -21.30 -13.33 -11.70
CA ILE A 88 -20.72 -13.53 -13.04
C ILE A 88 -19.48 -12.65 -13.20
N TYR A 89 -18.29 -13.24 -13.30
CA TYR A 89 -17.11 -12.57 -13.89
C TYR A 89 -16.94 -13.00 -15.35
N PHE A 90 -16.66 -12.01 -16.22
CA PHE A 90 -16.31 -12.25 -17.61
C PHE A 90 -14.80 -12.48 -17.73
N VAL A 91 -14.37 -13.72 -17.92
CA VAL A 91 -13.03 -13.98 -18.49
C VAL A 91 -13.17 -13.88 -20.00
N LYS A 92 -12.75 -12.76 -20.59
CA LYS A 92 -12.68 -12.62 -22.05
C LYS A 92 -11.50 -13.44 -22.57
N HIS A 93 -11.69 -14.74 -22.76
CA HIS A 93 -10.77 -15.55 -23.55
C HIS A 93 -11.14 -15.41 -25.03
N SER A 94 -10.13 -15.30 -25.89
CA SER A 94 -10.30 -15.24 -27.33
C SER A 94 -11.12 -16.43 -27.85
N SER A 95 -12.07 -16.11 -28.73
CA SER A 95 -12.93 -17.00 -29.53
C SER A 95 -13.89 -17.94 -28.79
N HIS A 96 -15.15 -17.50 -28.74
CA HIS A 96 -16.40 -18.29 -28.82
C HIS A 96 -16.86 -19.23 -27.70
N ASN A 97 -16.16 -19.36 -26.56
CA ASN A 97 -16.72 -20.04 -25.38
C ASN A 97 -16.58 -19.18 -24.11
N ASN A 98 -17.72 -18.68 -23.60
CA ASN A 98 -17.76 -18.04 -22.28
C ASN A 98 -17.79 -19.14 -21.22
N LEU A 99 -16.68 -19.34 -20.51
CA LEU A 99 -16.65 -20.17 -19.31
C LEU A 99 -17.12 -19.32 -18.13
N PHE A 100 -18.27 -19.65 -17.54
CA PHE A 100 -18.80 -18.98 -16.36
C PHE A 100 -18.21 -19.63 -15.11
N LEU A 101 -17.28 -18.95 -14.44
CA LEU A 101 -16.74 -19.38 -13.15
C LEU A 101 -17.55 -18.73 -12.02
N TYR A 102 -18.31 -19.57 -11.31
CA TYR A 102 -19.01 -19.18 -10.10
C TYR A 102 -18.00 -19.08 -8.95
N LEU A 103 -17.63 -17.86 -8.56
CA LEU A 103 -16.84 -17.63 -7.35
C LEU A 103 -17.76 -17.18 -6.23
N GLN A 104 -17.85 -18.00 -5.17
CA GLN A 104 -18.50 -17.57 -3.94
C GLN A 104 -17.68 -16.42 -3.34
N PRO A 105 -18.28 -15.25 -3.10
CA PRO A 105 -17.58 -14.12 -2.50
C PRO A 105 -17.06 -14.52 -1.12
N GLN A 106 -15.82 -14.14 -0.83
CA GLN A 106 -15.20 -14.44 0.45
C GLN A 106 -14.93 -13.16 1.24
N ILE A 107 -14.90 -13.27 2.56
CA ILE A 107 -14.55 -12.17 3.47
C ILE A 107 -13.49 -12.61 4.46
N THR A 108 -12.73 -11.65 4.96
CA THR A 108 -11.86 -11.83 6.12
C THR A 108 -12.41 -11.04 7.29
N ILE A 109 -12.56 -11.66 8.46
CA ILE A 109 -13.06 -10.98 9.67
C ILE A 109 -11.87 -10.42 10.46
N GLU A 110 -11.91 -9.12 10.80
CA GLU A 110 -10.95 -8.50 11.72
C GLU A 110 -11.47 -8.56 13.15
N VAL A 111 -10.64 -9.06 14.07
CA VAL A 111 -10.89 -9.07 15.52
C VAL A 111 -9.99 -8.02 16.16
N ASP A 112 -10.56 -7.11 16.92
CA ASP A 112 -9.79 -6.15 17.71
C ASP A 112 -9.23 -6.82 18.96
N THR A 113 -7.90 -6.88 19.05
CA THR A 113 -7.20 -7.42 20.23
C THR A 113 -6.50 -6.34 21.06
N GLY A 114 -6.65 -5.07 20.67
CA GLY A 114 -6.03 -3.93 21.36
C GLY A 114 -5.49 -2.83 20.45
N MET A 115 -5.77 -2.85 19.14
CA MET A 115 -5.46 -1.71 18.27
C MET A 115 -6.59 -0.68 18.28
N SER A 116 -7.82 -1.11 18.57
CA SER A 116 -9.00 -0.26 18.78
C SER A 116 -9.27 0.75 17.67
N ARG A 117 -8.95 0.33 16.45
CA ARG A 117 -9.20 1.08 15.21
C ARG A 117 -10.34 0.44 14.42
N ASN A 118 -10.24 -0.86 14.19
CA ASN A 118 -11.17 -1.67 13.39
C ASN A 118 -11.32 -3.04 14.04
N GLY A 119 -12.31 -3.78 13.55
CA GLY A 119 -12.58 -5.15 13.94
C GLY A 119 -13.70 -5.27 14.95
N CYS A 120 -14.28 -6.45 15.01
CA CYS A 120 -15.22 -6.80 16.07
C CYS A 120 -14.47 -7.13 17.34
N GLN A 121 -15.12 -6.95 18.48
CA GLN A 121 -14.62 -7.44 19.76
C GLN A 121 -14.67 -8.98 19.78
N SER A 122 -13.80 -9.62 20.55
CA SER A 122 -13.74 -11.08 20.63
C SER A 122 -15.07 -11.73 21.04
N HIS A 123 -15.88 -11.05 21.85
CA HIS A 123 -17.21 -11.53 22.27
C HIS A 123 -18.28 -11.41 21.17
N GLU A 124 -18.06 -10.59 20.14
CA GLU A 124 -18.96 -10.43 18.99
C GLU A 124 -18.66 -11.46 17.90
N LEU A 125 -17.44 -12.01 17.86
CA LEU A 125 -16.99 -12.96 16.86
C LEU A 125 -17.92 -14.20 16.73
N PRO A 126 -18.42 -14.84 17.81
CA PRO A 126 -19.39 -15.93 17.70
C PRO A 126 -20.69 -15.55 16.99
N HIS A 127 -21.14 -14.31 17.16
CA HIS A 127 -22.33 -13.83 16.48
C HIS A 127 -22.06 -13.64 14.98
N LEU A 128 -20.91 -13.07 14.61
CA LEU A 128 -20.49 -12.94 13.21
C LEU A 128 -20.30 -14.30 12.54
N MET A 129 -19.64 -15.24 13.23
CA MET A 129 -19.33 -16.57 12.71
C MET A 129 -20.52 -17.52 12.62
N LYS A 130 -21.73 -17.07 13.00
CA LYS A 130 -22.94 -17.90 12.91
C LYS A 130 -23.22 -18.23 11.45
N VAL A 131 -22.80 -19.45 11.05
CA VAL A 131 -22.79 -19.97 9.67
C VAL A 131 -24.08 -19.64 8.91
N GLY A 132 -25.24 -19.81 9.53
CA GLY A 132 -26.53 -19.51 8.89
C GLY A 132 -26.69 -18.06 8.40
N TYR A 133 -26.09 -17.06 9.06
CA TYR A 133 -26.25 -15.66 8.69
C TYR A 133 -25.31 -15.26 7.55
N ILE A 134 -24.00 -15.53 7.65
CA ILE A 134 -23.06 -15.23 6.54
C ILE A 134 -23.36 -16.09 5.30
N SER A 135 -23.63 -17.39 5.50
CA SER A 135 -23.96 -18.28 4.38
C SER A 135 -25.32 -17.96 3.74
N SER A 136 -26.28 -17.38 4.48
CA SER A 136 -27.55 -16.90 3.87
C SER A 136 -27.35 -15.82 2.82
N TYR A 137 -26.21 -15.12 2.87
CA TYR A 137 -25.82 -14.13 1.88
C TYR A 137 -24.94 -14.70 0.75
N GLY A 138 -24.73 -16.02 0.72
CA GLY A 138 -23.85 -16.68 -0.25
C GLY A 138 -22.38 -16.31 -0.09
N ILE A 139 -21.98 -15.79 1.08
CA ILE A 139 -20.61 -15.41 1.41
C ILE A 139 -19.93 -16.54 2.19
N SER A 140 -18.64 -16.73 1.97
CA SER A 140 -17.80 -17.62 2.77
C SER A 140 -16.76 -16.83 3.58
N VAL A 141 -16.40 -17.33 4.77
CA VAL A 141 -15.31 -16.75 5.57
C VAL A 141 -14.00 -17.35 5.07
N HIS A 142 -13.14 -16.52 4.48
CA HIS A 142 -11.81 -16.93 4.03
C HIS A 142 -10.85 -17.10 5.21
N SER A 143 -10.85 -16.13 6.12
CA SER A 143 -9.94 -16.10 7.27
C SER A 143 -10.38 -15.14 8.37
N ILE A 144 -9.72 -15.23 9.52
CA ILE A 144 -9.84 -14.27 10.63
C ILE A 144 -8.47 -13.62 10.88
N MET A 145 -8.43 -12.35 11.24
CA MET A 145 -7.18 -11.64 11.45
C MET A 145 -7.23 -10.65 12.61
N THR A 146 -6.07 -10.25 13.11
CA THR A 146 -5.91 -9.07 13.97
C THR A 146 -4.70 -8.23 13.55
N HIS A 147 -4.70 -6.98 13.96
CA HIS A 147 -3.61 -6.05 13.71
C HIS A 147 -2.93 -5.71 15.03
N PHE A 148 -1.63 -5.98 15.10
CA PHE A 148 -0.83 -5.52 16.23
C PHE A 148 -0.68 -4.00 16.19
N SER A 149 -0.74 -3.37 17.37
CA SER A 149 -0.60 -1.93 17.53
C SER A 149 0.86 -1.49 17.45
N GLN A 150 1.75 -2.17 18.19
CA GLN A 150 3.14 -1.76 18.38
C GLN A 150 4.15 -2.93 18.44
N PRO A 151 4.29 -3.75 17.37
CA PRO A 151 5.23 -4.89 17.36
C PRO A 151 6.69 -4.56 17.72
N TRP A 152 7.10 -3.30 17.51
CA TRP A 152 8.46 -2.84 17.78
C TRP A 152 8.65 -2.22 19.16
N ASP A 153 7.65 -1.48 19.65
CA ASP A 153 7.78 -0.64 20.83
C ASP A 153 7.28 -1.32 22.10
N ASP A 154 6.29 -2.21 22.00
CA ASP A 154 5.74 -2.93 23.14
C ASP A 154 5.61 -4.44 22.85
N PRO A 155 6.70 -5.20 23.04
CA PRO A 155 6.71 -6.66 22.89
C PRO A 155 5.72 -7.37 23.82
N THR A 156 5.54 -6.85 25.05
CA THR A 156 4.67 -7.45 26.07
C THR A 156 3.22 -7.34 25.65
N PHE A 157 2.78 -6.14 25.25
CA PHE A 157 1.42 -5.94 24.76
C PHE A 157 1.18 -6.67 23.44
N THR A 158 2.18 -6.69 22.55
CA THR A 158 2.08 -7.46 21.28
C THR A 158 1.86 -8.95 21.55
N GLN A 159 2.54 -9.53 22.54
CA GLN A 159 2.30 -10.92 22.95
C GLN A 159 0.89 -11.09 23.53
N GLN A 160 0.42 -10.18 24.38
CA GLN A 160 -0.96 -10.23 24.90
C GLN A 160 -2.01 -10.16 23.78
N GLN A 161 -1.78 -9.33 22.75
CA GLN A 161 -2.65 -9.27 21.57
C GLN A 161 -2.68 -10.61 20.84
N LEU A 162 -1.52 -11.27 20.69
CA LEU A 162 -1.42 -12.58 20.06
C LEU A 162 -2.19 -13.63 20.88
N ASP A 163 -2.00 -13.67 22.19
CA ASP A 163 -2.67 -14.63 23.06
C ASP A 163 -4.19 -14.46 23.02
N ARG A 164 -4.68 -13.21 23.10
CA ARG A 164 -6.12 -12.89 22.94
C ARG A 164 -6.67 -13.35 21.59
N PHE A 165 -5.90 -13.16 20.52
CA PHE A 165 -6.28 -13.56 19.18
C PHE A 165 -6.39 -15.09 19.05
N LEU A 166 -5.37 -15.80 19.55
CA LEU A 166 -5.33 -17.26 19.50
C LEU A 166 -6.48 -17.87 20.30
N GLU A 167 -6.80 -17.30 21.46
CA GLU A 167 -7.93 -17.76 22.26
C GLU A 167 -9.27 -17.48 21.56
N ALA A 168 -9.48 -16.27 21.04
CA ALA A 168 -10.70 -15.90 20.34
C ALA A 168 -10.95 -16.74 19.08
N THR A 169 -9.88 -17.22 18.42
CA THR A 169 -9.97 -17.96 17.16
C THR A 169 -9.84 -19.47 17.29
N LYS A 170 -9.57 -19.98 18.50
CA LYS A 170 -9.28 -21.40 18.77
C LYS A 170 -10.30 -22.37 18.16
N LEU A 171 -11.59 -22.11 18.35
CA LEU A 171 -12.70 -22.91 17.82
C LEU A 171 -12.74 -22.90 16.29
N TYR A 172 -12.53 -21.74 15.66
CA TYR A 172 -12.65 -21.63 14.20
C TYR A 172 -11.43 -22.23 13.50
N ARG A 173 -10.26 -22.15 14.12
CA ARG A 173 -9.05 -22.83 13.64
C ARG A 173 -9.23 -24.34 13.62
N SER A 174 -9.85 -24.93 14.65
CA SER A 174 -10.15 -26.37 14.64
C SER A 174 -11.21 -26.76 13.61
N GLN A 175 -12.03 -25.81 13.15
CA GLN A 175 -12.97 -25.96 12.04
C GLN A 175 -12.33 -25.69 10.65
N GLY A 176 -11.01 -25.43 10.60
CA GLY A 176 -10.28 -25.19 9.35
C GLY A 176 -10.33 -23.76 8.83
N ILE A 177 -10.85 -22.80 9.61
CA ILE A 177 -10.79 -21.37 9.25
C ILE A 177 -9.36 -20.87 9.46
N LYS A 178 -8.79 -20.31 8.41
CA LYS A 178 -7.43 -19.78 8.38
C LYS A 178 -7.33 -18.52 9.23
N VAL A 179 -6.16 -18.27 9.81
CA VAL A 179 -5.90 -17.09 10.62
C VAL A 179 -4.58 -16.42 10.29
N HIS A 180 -4.50 -15.10 10.41
CA HIS A 180 -3.26 -14.38 10.17
C HIS A 180 -3.14 -13.08 10.98
N VAL A 181 -1.94 -12.80 11.50
CA VAL A 181 -1.69 -11.62 12.35
C VAL A 181 -0.49 -10.79 11.89
N ALA A 182 0.49 -11.41 11.23
CA ALA A 182 1.77 -10.80 10.95
C ALA A 182 1.70 -9.76 9.82
N SER A 183 1.70 -8.47 10.15
CA SER A 183 2.03 -7.38 9.21
C SER A 183 3.54 -7.24 9.03
N SER A 184 4.02 -6.33 8.17
CA SER A 184 5.45 -6.12 7.90
C SER A 184 6.33 -6.00 9.15
N SER A 185 5.90 -5.25 10.17
CA SER A 185 6.64 -5.11 11.43
C SER A 185 6.65 -6.42 12.23
N ALA A 186 5.52 -7.10 12.32
CA ALA A 186 5.39 -8.37 13.02
C ALA A 186 6.16 -9.52 12.36
N ILE A 187 6.23 -9.55 11.02
CA ILE A 187 7.03 -10.52 10.26
C ILE A 187 8.49 -10.46 10.71
N ILE A 188 9.04 -9.26 10.79
CA ILE A 188 10.45 -9.05 11.14
C ILE A 188 10.72 -9.42 12.59
N ARG A 189 9.73 -9.17 13.45
CA ARG A 189 9.79 -9.52 14.87
C ARG A 189 9.45 -10.99 15.15
N GLY A 190 9.03 -11.75 14.15
CA GLY A 190 8.66 -13.15 14.27
C GLY A 190 7.27 -13.42 14.86
N TYR A 191 6.46 -12.40 15.15
CA TYR A 191 5.16 -12.58 15.81
C TYR A 191 4.11 -13.18 14.86
N GLY A 192 3.62 -14.38 15.21
CA GLY A 192 2.56 -15.09 14.50
C GLY A 192 2.89 -15.35 13.03
N THR A 193 4.18 -15.57 12.74
CA THR A 193 4.69 -15.91 11.40
C THR A 193 4.51 -17.37 11.04
N ASP A 194 4.18 -18.20 12.02
CA ASP A 194 3.86 -19.62 11.97
C ASP A 194 2.37 -19.91 11.75
N LEU A 195 1.54 -18.86 11.65
CA LEU A 195 0.13 -18.98 11.26
C LEU A 195 -0.04 -19.15 9.74
N ASP A 196 -1.28 -19.15 9.24
CA ASP A 196 -1.58 -19.53 7.87
C ASP A 196 -1.00 -18.58 6.81
N PHE A 197 -0.94 -17.28 7.10
CA PHE A 197 -0.41 -16.27 6.19
C PHE A 197 0.27 -15.10 6.89
N VAL A 198 1.10 -14.38 6.12
CA VAL A 198 1.70 -13.10 6.50
C VAL A 198 1.28 -11.98 5.54
N ARG A 199 1.33 -10.72 6.00
CA ARG A 199 0.89 -9.51 5.27
C ARG A 199 2.04 -8.52 5.10
N PRO A 200 2.98 -8.76 4.17
CA PRO A 200 4.19 -7.94 4.00
C PRO A 200 3.94 -6.62 3.25
N GLY A 201 2.99 -5.79 3.72
CA GLY A 201 2.61 -4.53 3.07
C GLY A 201 3.76 -3.57 2.75
N SER A 202 4.44 -3.01 3.75
CA SER A 202 5.55 -2.09 3.51
C SER A 202 6.81 -2.82 3.02
N LEU A 203 7.01 -4.06 3.49
CA LEU A 203 8.13 -4.91 3.09
C LEU A 203 8.17 -5.17 1.58
N ILE A 204 7.02 -5.32 0.91
CA ILE A 204 6.96 -5.44 -0.56
C ILE A 204 7.62 -4.24 -1.27
N TYR A 205 7.59 -3.06 -0.66
CA TYR A 205 8.21 -1.86 -1.23
C TYR A 205 9.67 -1.66 -0.81
N GLY A 206 10.24 -2.60 -0.04
CA GLY A 206 11.56 -2.42 0.59
C GLY A 206 11.57 -1.30 1.63
N LEU A 207 10.43 -1.07 2.29
CA LEU A 207 10.24 0.00 3.27
C LEU A 207 9.75 -0.56 4.61
N LEU A 208 10.11 0.14 5.70
CA LEU A 208 9.42 0.02 6.98
C LEU A 208 9.06 1.41 7.50
N PRO A 209 7.89 1.53 8.15
CA PRO A 209 7.47 2.80 8.75
C PRO A 209 8.38 3.26 9.89
N ASP A 210 9.03 2.32 10.58
CA ASP A 210 9.93 2.62 11.70
C ASP A 210 11.37 2.76 11.24
N TYR A 211 11.79 4.01 10.96
CA TYR A 211 13.16 4.39 10.57
C TYR A 211 14.18 4.28 11.72
N LYS A 212 14.05 3.28 12.61
CA LYS A 212 15.09 3.01 13.60
C LYS A 212 16.29 2.37 12.88
N PRO A 213 17.55 2.77 13.15
CA PRO A 213 18.72 2.22 12.45
C PRO A 213 18.80 0.69 12.44
N GLN A 214 18.42 0.07 13.56
CA GLN A 214 18.33 -1.39 13.72
C GLN A 214 17.27 -2.06 12.82
N VAL A 215 16.25 -1.34 12.41
CA VAL A 215 15.20 -1.83 11.51
C VAL A 215 15.70 -1.80 10.06
N LEU A 216 16.46 -0.76 9.69
CA LEU A 216 17.04 -0.62 8.36
C LEU A 216 18.05 -1.72 8.03
N SER A 217 18.89 -2.11 9.00
CA SER A 217 19.86 -3.20 8.79
C SER A 217 19.16 -4.55 8.57
N ILE A 218 18.04 -4.82 9.25
CA ILE A 218 17.26 -6.05 9.06
C ILE A 218 16.60 -6.06 7.68
N VAL A 219 16.02 -4.95 7.22
CA VAL A 219 15.44 -4.81 5.86
C VAL A 219 16.47 -5.10 4.77
N GLN A 220 17.69 -4.58 4.95
CA GLN A 220 18.81 -4.85 4.05
C GLN A 220 19.23 -6.33 4.09
N ALA A 221 19.29 -6.93 5.28
CA ALA A 221 19.62 -8.34 5.45
C ALA A 221 18.58 -9.28 4.81
N LEU A 222 17.30 -8.88 4.75
CA LEU A 222 16.25 -9.59 4.04
C LEU A 222 16.39 -9.52 2.50
N GLY A 223 17.39 -8.81 1.97
CA GLY A 223 17.61 -8.66 0.54
C GLY A 223 16.56 -7.80 -0.17
N THR A 224 15.78 -7.04 0.59
CA THR A 224 14.75 -6.16 0.00
C THR A 224 15.40 -4.90 -0.57
N THR A 225 14.88 -4.44 -1.70
CA THR A 225 15.33 -3.21 -2.36
C THR A 225 14.19 -2.21 -2.40
N PRO A 226 14.43 -0.92 -2.08
CA PRO A 226 13.41 0.11 -2.24
C PRO A 226 12.80 0.10 -3.66
N ALA A 227 11.49 -0.10 -3.74
CA ALA A 227 10.79 -0.26 -5.02
C ALA A 227 10.45 1.09 -5.69
N LEU A 228 10.60 2.20 -4.96
CA LEU A 228 10.20 3.53 -5.41
C LEU A 228 11.41 4.47 -5.43
N SER A 229 11.58 5.18 -6.55
CA SER A 229 12.57 6.25 -6.69
C SER A 229 11.87 7.51 -7.15
N TRP A 230 12.18 8.64 -6.52
CA TRP A 230 11.73 9.95 -6.98
C TRP A 230 12.87 10.63 -7.75
N LEU A 231 12.68 10.78 -9.06
CA LEU A 231 13.67 11.35 -9.96
C LEU A 231 13.22 12.74 -10.43
N ALA A 232 14.18 13.67 -10.51
CA ALA A 232 13.94 15.01 -11.03
C ALA A 232 15.10 15.44 -11.93
N ARG A 233 14.82 16.34 -12.88
CA ARG A 233 15.85 17.02 -13.67
C ARG A 233 15.86 18.50 -13.28
N PRO A 234 17.04 19.13 -13.14
CA PRO A 234 17.09 20.57 -12.92
C PRO A 234 16.37 21.29 -14.06
N CYS A 235 15.45 22.19 -13.72
CA CYS A 235 14.81 23.08 -14.69
C CYS A 235 15.58 24.38 -14.89
N LEU A 236 16.44 24.74 -13.92
CA LEU A 236 17.34 25.89 -13.98
C LEU A 236 18.63 25.58 -13.23
N VAL A 237 19.76 25.97 -13.81
CA VAL A 237 21.07 25.91 -13.16
C VAL A 237 21.73 27.27 -13.31
N LYS A 238 22.18 27.85 -12.20
CA LYS A 238 22.89 29.13 -12.20
C LYS A 238 24.02 29.15 -11.18
N THR A 239 25.08 29.89 -11.48
CA THR A 239 26.16 30.15 -10.53
C THR A 239 25.83 31.41 -9.74
N LEU A 240 25.94 31.35 -8.42
CA LEU A 240 25.75 32.50 -7.54
C LEU A 240 27.03 32.75 -6.74
N GLU A 241 27.37 34.03 -6.55
CA GLU A 241 28.52 34.45 -5.76
C GLU A 241 28.28 34.34 -4.25
N ALA A 242 29.37 34.36 -3.48
CA ALA A 242 29.34 34.34 -2.03
C ALA A 242 28.47 35.48 -1.46
N GLY A 243 27.79 35.21 -0.35
CA GLY A 243 26.96 36.20 0.34
C GLY A 243 25.52 36.33 -0.17
N ARG A 244 25.19 35.78 -1.34
CA ARG A 244 23.80 35.70 -1.84
C ARG A 244 22.94 34.82 -0.92
N LYS A 245 21.65 35.15 -0.82
CA LYS A 245 20.66 34.36 -0.07
C LYS A 245 19.67 33.68 -1.02
N VAL A 246 19.16 32.51 -0.65
CA VAL A 246 18.31 31.65 -1.50
C VAL A 246 16.99 31.33 -0.80
N GLY A 247 15.91 31.29 -1.59
CA GLY A 247 14.58 30.85 -1.16
C GLY A 247 13.79 31.86 -0.33
N TYR A 248 12.58 31.46 0.05
CA TYR A 248 11.71 32.25 0.91
C TYR A 248 12.35 32.50 2.28
N ASN A 249 12.12 33.70 2.84
CA ASN A 249 12.70 34.17 4.09
C ASN A 249 14.24 34.17 4.14
N GLN A 250 14.90 33.86 3.02
CA GLN A 250 16.34 34.02 2.82
C GLN A 250 17.20 33.37 3.94
N LYS A 251 16.75 32.22 4.47
CA LYS A 251 17.40 31.52 5.60
C LYS A 251 18.76 30.92 5.21
N PHE A 252 18.95 30.57 3.94
CA PHE A 252 20.23 30.04 3.45
C PHE A 252 21.04 31.15 2.78
N LYS A 253 22.27 31.37 3.26
CA LYS A 253 23.25 32.32 2.70
C LYS A 253 24.47 31.54 2.21
N LEU A 254 24.85 31.74 0.95
CA LEU A 254 26.03 31.12 0.36
C LEU A 254 27.30 31.59 1.06
N LYS A 255 28.14 30.64 1.49
CA LYS A 255 29.45 30.93 2.09
C LYS A 255 30.54 31.18 1.05
N LYS A 256 30.38 30.62 -0.15
CA LYS A 256 31.29 30.73 -1.29
C LYS A 256 30.49 30.76 -2.59
N ARG A 257 31.18 30.92 -3.72
CA ARG A 257 30.58 30.78 -5.05
C ARG A 257 30.10 29.34 -5.25
N GLU A 258 28.82 29.15 -5.57
CA GLU A 258 28.18 27.84 -5.68
C GLU A 258 27.25 27.75 -6.90
N ILE A 259 27.10 26.53 -7.43
CA ILE A 259 26.14 26.22 -8.49
C ILE A 259 24.82 25.83 -7.82
N ILE A 260 23.75 26.55 -8.15
CA ILE A 260 22.40 26.31 -7.63
C ILE A 260 21.53 25.70 -8.73
N ALA A 261 21.06 24.48 -8.48
CA ALA A 261 20.07 23.80 -9.30
C ALA A 261 18.66 23.99 -8.70
N THR A 262 17.69 24.35 -9.55
CA THR A 262 16.27 24.42 -9.19
C THR A 262 15.55 23.26 -9.84
N PHE A 263 14.65 22.62 -9.09
CA PHE A 263 13.82 21.52 -9.56
C PHE A 263 12.35 21.91 -9.54
N SER A 264 11.57 21.42 -10.49
CA SER A 264 10.13 21.71 -10.62
C SER A 264 9.28 20.73 -9.82
N PHE A 265 9.56 20.59 -8.52
CA PHE A 265 8.70 19.89 -7.56
C PHE A 265 8.78 20.56 -6.19
N GLY A 266 7.78 20.36 -5.35
CA GLY A 266 7.78 20.89 -3.99
C GLY A 266 6.66 20.33 -3.13
N TYR A 267 6.24 21.11 -2.14
CA TYR A 267 5.21 20.69 -1.18
C TYR A 267 3.85 20.40 -1.84
N GLY A 268 3.53 21.03 -2.97
CA GLY A 268 2.34 20.72 -3.76
C GLY A 268 2.36 19.31 -4.38
N ASP A 269 3.54 18.70 -4.51
CA ASP A 269 3.75 17.34 -5.00
C ASP A 269 3.95 16.33 -3.84
N GLY A 270 3.81 16.78 -2.59
CA GLY A 270 4.03 15.96 -1.39
C GLY A 270 5.44 16.03 -0.79
N TYR A 271 6.33 16.87 -1.31
CA TYR A 271 7.67 17.07 -0.73
C TYR A 271 7.62 18.03 0.47
N SER A 272 7.63 17.47 1.69
CA SER A 272 7.41 18.22 2.93
C SER A 272 8.35 19.42 3.10
N THR A 273 7.80 20.56 3.52
CA THR A 273 8.58 21.77 3.85
C THR A 273 9.53 21.55 5.03
N GLN A 274 9.29 20.54 5.87
CA GLN A 274 10.18 20.14 6.97
C GLN A 274 11.52 19.58 6.47
N LEU A 275 11.61 19.17 5.19
CA LEU A 275 12.88 18.72 4.58
C LEU A 275 13.78 19.90 4.14
N SER A 276 13.35 21.15 4.34
CA SER A 276 14.16 22.33 4.02
C SER A 276 15.48 22.30 4.79
N GLY A 277 16.60 22.24 4.06
CA GLY A 277 17.94 22.15 4.66
C GLY A 277 18.39 20.75 5.08
N HIS A 278 17.54 19.73 4.91
CA HIS A 278 17.83 18.33 5.26
C HIS A 278 17.92 17.39 4.04
N GLY A 279 17.64 17.89 2.84
CA GLY A 279 17.70 17.11 1.61
C GLY A 279 19.13 16.71 1.23
N VAL A 280 19.29 15.46 0.78
CA VAL A 280 20.52 14.95 0.17
C VAL A 280 20.22 14.62 -1.28
N LEU A 281 21.09 15.08 -2.19
CA LEU A 281 21.02 14.69 -3.61
C LEU A 281 21.98 13.53 -3.83
N THR A 282 21.47 12.39 -4.24
CA THR A 282 22.27 11.25 -4.70
C THR A 282 22.19 11.16 -6.22
N ASP A 283 23.34 10.92 -6.85
CA ASP A 283 23.38 10.61 -8.27
C ASP A 283 22.88 9.18 -8.50
N VAL A 284 22.21 8.97 -9.62
CA VAL A 284 21.69 7.65 -10.03
C VAL A 284 22.62 7.14 -11.12
N ASN A 285 23.88 6.88 -10.75
CA ASN A 285 24.92 6.34 -11.63
C ASN A 285 25.48 5.05 -11.05
#